data_AF-A0A2V5IP98-F1
#
_entry.id   AF-A0A2V5IP98-F1
#
_cell.length_a   1.000
_cell.length_b   1.000
_cell.length_c   1.000
_cell.angle_alpha   90.00
_cell.angle_beta   90.00
_cell.angle_gamma   90.00
#
_symmetry.space_group_name_H-M   'P 1'
#
loop_
_entity.id
_entity.type
_entity.pdbx_description
1 polymer ?
#
loop_
_entity_poly.entity_id
_entity_poly.type
_entity_poly.pdbx_seq_one_letter_code
_entity_poly.pdbx_strand_id
1 'polypeptide(L)'
;MEPSYTMDAGEVLWWTHRSGYRLPTEAEWEYACRAGSQGPHYGALGAIAWTANDQLESPQDVGLKLPNDFGLFDTLGNAWEWCWDHLDPARYGDYRVFRGGGFADKHWSVRASTRRGGAPGMCHPDVGFRLARGGFKTPDAAQGWSAREDRDRGSMSGMLPSGWTPRDHPDR
;
A
#
# COMPACT_ATOMS: atom_id res chain seq x y z
N MET A 1 17.45 18.36 -7.53
CA MET A 1 16.20 17.88 -6.90
C MET A 1 16.56 17.40 -5.51
N GLU A 2 15.85 17.85 -4.48
CA GLU A 2 16.14 17.42 -3.12
C GLU A 2 15.56 16.02 -2.85
N PRO A 3 16.33 15.10 -2.23
CA PRO A 3 15.83 13.77 -1.87
C PRO A 3 14.69 13.86 -0.85
N SER A 4 13.61 13.11 -1.09
CA SER A 4 12.50 13.01 -0.15
C SER A 4 12.88 12.24 1.11
N TYR A 5 13.87 11.34 1.05
CA TYR A 5 14.28 10.54 2.20
C TYR A 5 15.68 10.89 2.70
N THR A 6 15.86 10.76 4.00
CA THR A 6 17.17 10.62 4.65
C THR A 6 17.17 9.31 5.41
N MET A 7 18.29 8.58 5.32
CA MET A 7 18.47 7.28 5.98
C MET A 7 19.66 7.40 6.92
N ASP A 8 19.45 7.10 8.21
CA ASP A 8 20.51 7.10 9.21
C ASP A 8 20.28 5.97 10.22
N ALA A 9 21.31 5.17 10.50
CA ALA A 9 21.28 4.06 11.45
C ALA A 9 20.07 3.09 11.35
N GLY A 10 19.51 2.91 10.14
CA GLY A 10 18.33 2.06 9.90
C GLY A 10 16.99 2.78 10.03
N GLU A 11 16.98 4.04 10.47
CA GLU A 11 15.80 4.90 10.43
C GLU A 11 15.67 5.58 9.07
N VAL A 12 14.43 5.67 8.58
CA VAL A 12 14.10 6.35 7.33
C VAL A 12 13.18 7.52 7.63
N LEU A 13 13.69 8.73 7.43
CA LEU A 13 12.94 9.98 7.61
C LEU A 13 12.44 10.47 6.26
N TRP A 14 11.14 10.75 6.19
CA TRP A 14 10.51 11.33 5.00
C TRP A 14 10.27 12.83 5.16
N TRP A 15 10.97 13.61 4.33
CA TRP A 15 10.74 15.04 4.16
C TRP A 15 9.55 15.30 3.23
N THR A 16 8.34 15.28 3.80
CA THR A 16 7.08 15.35 3.06
C THR A 16 6.93 16.56 2.15
N HIS A 17 7.61 17.68 2.43
CA HIS A 17 7.56 18.90 1.63
C HIS A 17 8.46 18.87 0.39
N ARG A 18 9.42 17.95 0.29
CA ARG A 18 10.37 17.87 -0.83
C ARG A 18 9.73 17.21 -2.05
N SER A 19 10.13 17.66 -3.24
CA SER A 19 9.53 17.24 -4.52
C SER A 19 10.22 16.04 -5.19
N GLY A 20 11.03 15.31 -4.42
CA GLY A 20 11.78 14.14 -4.87
C GLY A 20 10.89 12.90 -5.11
N TYR A 21 11.53 11.81 -5.51
CA TYR A 21 10.89 10.50 -5.58
C TYR A 21 10.65 9.91 -4.20
N ARG A 22 9.56 9.16 -4.05
CA ARG A 22 9.13 8.54 -2.81
C ARG A 22 8.22 7.34 -3.07
N LEU A 23 7.96 6.53 -2.05
CA LEU A 23 6.82 5.63 -2.06
C LEU A 23 5.51 6.44 -2.17
N PRO A 24 4.48 5.90 -2.83
CA PRO A 24 3.15 6.46 -2.77
C PRO A 24 2.60 6.34 -1.35
N THR A 25 1.70 7.24 -1.01
CA THR A 25 0.78 7.01 0.11
C THR A 25 -0.25 5.94 -0.29
N GLU A 26 -0.84 5.24 0.68
CA GLU A 26 -1.94 4.28 0.43
C GLU A 26 -3.09 4.95 -0.33
N ALA A 27 -3.38 6.22 0.00
CA ALA A 27 -4.41 7.01 -0.67
C ALA A 27 -4.07 7.34 -2.12
N GLU A 28 -2.84 7.79 -2.41
CA GLU A 28 -2.40 8.04 -3.78
C GLU A 28 -2.39 6.75 -4.61
N TRP A 29 -1.94 5.65 -4.01
CA TRP A 29 -1.92 4.35 -4.66
C TRP A 29 -3.34 3.93 -5.07
N GLU A 30 -4.31 4.02 -4.15
CA GLU A 30 -5.69 3.62 -4.44
C GLU A 30 -6.33 4.54 -5.49
N TYR A 31 -6.12 5.85 -5.38
CA TYR A 31 -6.59 6.81 -6.38
C TYR A 31 -6.03 6.49 -7.78
N ALA A 32 -4.72 6.23 -7.85
CA ALA A 32 -4.02 5.94 -9.08
C ALA A 32 -4.43 4.60 -9.68
N CYS A 33 -4.64 3.55 -8.86
CA CYS A 33 -5.14 2.24 -9.28
C CYS A 33 -6.56 2.36 -9.84
N ARG A 34 -7.45 3.07 -9.13
CA ARG A 34 -8.84 3.24 -9.54
C ARG A 34 -8.99 4.00 -10.85
N ALA A 35 -8.18 5.02 -11.09
CA ALA A 35 -8.24 5.85 -12.30
C ALA A 35 -9.67 6.29 -12.69
N GLY A 36 -10.49 6.65 -11.70
CA GLY A 36 -11.90 7.05 -11.87
C GLY A 36 -12.93 5.92 -11.69
N SER A 37 -12.52 4.65 -11.72
CA SER A 37 -13.42 3.51 -11.43
C SER A 37 -13.89 3.48 -9.97
N GLN A 38 -15.15 3.09 -9.78
CA GLN A 38 -15.77 2.96 -8.45
C GLN A 38 -15.79 1.51 -7.94
N GLY A 39 -15.53 0.55 -8.83
CA GLY A 39 -15.56 -0.88 -8.53
C GLY A 39 -14.31 -1.39 -7.81
N PRO A 40 -14.26 -2.69 -7.49
CA PRO A 40 -13.06 -3.33 -6.96
C PRO A 40 -11.94 -3.44 -8.00
N HIS A 41 -12.28 -3.36 -9.29
CA HIS A 41 -11.38 -3.49 -10.42
C HIS A 41 -11.67 -2.38 -11.44
N TYR A 42 -10.66 -1.88 -12.11
CA TYR A 42 -10.80 -0.89 -13.20
C TYR A 42 -11.11 -1.52 -14.56
N GLY A 43 -11.32 -2.84 -14.61
CA GLY A 43 -11.58 -3.59 -15.83
C GLY A 43 -11.82 -5.08 -15.53
N ALA A 44 -11.94 -5.88 -16.59
CA ALA A 44 -12.08 -7.33 -16.44
C ALA A 44 -10.79 -7.94 -15.91
N LEU A 45 -10.85 -8.59 -14.74
CA LEU A 45 -9.67 -8.98 -13.96
C LEU A 45 -8.62 -9.78 -14.77
N GLY A 46 -9.05 -10.77 -15.57
CA GLY A 46 -8.13 -11.58 -16.38
C GLY A 46 -7.38 -10.80 -17.46
N ALA A 47 -7.87 -9.62 -17.86
CA ALA A 47 -7.23 -8.76 -18.84
C ALA A 47 -6.29 -7.72 -18.21
N ILE A 48 -6.43 -7.44 -16.91
CA ILE A 48 -5.72 -6.33 -16.23
C ILE A 48 -4.77 -6.78 -15.12
N ALA A 49 -4.83 -8.04 -14.69
CA ALA A 49 -4.09 -8.54 -13.53
C ALA A 49 -3.56 -9.97 -13.73
N TRP A 50 -2.46 -10.25 -13.04
CA TRP A 50 -1.94 -11.60 -12.82
C TRP A 50 -2.36 -12.08 -11.43
N THR A 51 -2.95 -13.27 -11.33
CA THR A 51 -3.53 -13.81 -10.10
C THR A 51 -3.23 -15.31 -9.98
N ALA A 52 -3.64 -15.93 -8.86
CA ALA A 52 -3.47 -17.36 -8.67
C ALA A 52 -4.18 -18.22 -9.74
N ASN A 53 -5.14 -17.65 -10.46
CA ASN A 53 -5.81 -18.34 -11.57
C ASN A 53 -4.85 -18.59 -12.76
N ASP A 54 -3.81 -17.76 -12.91
CA ASP A 54 -2.82 -17.86 -13.97
C ASP A 54 -1.72 -18.91 -13.69
N GLN A 55 -1.69 -19.47 -12.46
CA GLN A 55 -0.79 -20.57 -12.05
C GLN A 55 0.70 -20.28 -12.31
N LEU A 56 1.12 -19.05 -12.04
CA LEU A 56 2.50 -18.60 -12.21
C LEU A 56 3.35 -18.98 -11.00
N GLU A 57 4.66 -19.16 -11.20
CA GLU A 57 5.64 -19.41 -10.13
C GLU A 57 6.35 -18.13 -9.67
N SER A 58 6.33 -17.07 -10.49
CA SER A 58 6.98 -15.80 -10.21
C SER A 58 6.18 -14.63 -10.80
N PRO A 59 6.44 -13.38 -10.35
CA PRO A 59 5.94 -12.20 -11.02
C PRO A 59 6.37 -12.18 -12.50
N GLN A 60 5.56 -11.53 -13.33
CA GLN A 60 5.80 -11.34 -14.76
C GLN A 60 6.41 -9.96 -15.02
N ASP A 61 7.01 -9.80 -16.20
CA ASP A 61 7.44 -8.49 -16.68
C ASP A 61 6.29 -7.48 -16.64
N VAL A 62 6.60 -6.25 -16.27
CA VAL A 62 5.60 -5.18 -16.11
C VAL A 62 5.02 -4.82 -17.47
N GLY A 63 3.70 -4.59 -17.51
CA GLY A 63 3.00 -4.04 -18.66
C GLY A 63 2.54 -5.07 -19.69
N LEU A 64 2.46 -6.36 -19.31
CA LEU A 64 1.95 -7.43 -20.17
C LEU A 64 0.41 -7.56 -20.16
N LYS A 65 -0.27 -6.90 -19.20
CA LYS A 65 -1.73 -6.79 -19.12
C LYS A 65 -2.18 -5.37 -19.48
N LEU A 66 -3.49 -5.14 -19.62
CA LEU A 66 -4.02 -3.82 -19.97
C LEU A 66 -3.81 -2.79 -18.83
N PRO A 67 -3.44 -1.55 -19.15
CA PRO A 67 -3.34 -0.48 -18.17
C PRO A 67 -4.72 0.02 -17.74
N ASN A 68 -4.77 0.80 -16.66
CA ASN A 68 -5.95 1.59 -16.32
C ASN A 68 -5.99 2.93 -17.11
N ASP A 69 -7.04 3.73 -16.90
CA ASP A 69 -7.25 4.99 -17.63
C ASP A 69 -6.19 6.08 -17.37
N PHE A 70 -5.35 5.92 -16.34
CA PHE A 70 -4.18 6.78 -16.10
C PHE A 70 -2.90 6.27 -16.78
N GLY A 71 -2.99 5.16 -17.52
CA GLY A 71 -1.85 4.52 -18.16
C GLY A 71 -0.96 3.72 -17.20
N LEU A 72 -1.47 3.37 -16.01
CA LEU A 72 -0.73 2.55 -15.05
C LEU A 72 -1.00 1.07 -15.26
N PHE A 73 0.09 0.31 -15.34
CA PHE A 73 0.07 -1.14 -15.44
C PHE A 73 0.23 -1.78 -14.07
N ASP A 74 -0.29 -3.01 -13.97
CA ASP A 74 -0.07 -3.93 -12.85
C ASP A 74 -0.29 -3.30 -11.47
N THR A 75 -1.25 -2.38 -11.35
CA THR A 75 -1.71 -1.93 -10.03
C THR A 75 -2.55 -3.01 -9.36
N LEU A 76 -3.02 -4.02 -10.09
CA LEU A 76 -3.72 -5.18 -9.54
C LEU A 76 -2.97 -6.45 -9.95
N GLY A 77 -2.66 -7.29 -8.96
CA GLY A 77 -1.95 -8.54 -9.19
C GLY A 77 -0.47 -8.32 -9.49
N ASN A 78 0.16 -9.35 -10.07
CA ASN A 78 1.61 -9.42 -10.31
C ASN A 78 2.44 -9.39 -9.02
N ALA A 79 2.56 -8.23 -8.37
CA ALA A 79 3.23 -8.06 -7.09
C ALA A 79 2.43 -7.11 -6.20
N TRP A 80 2.45 -7.38 -4.89
CA TRP A 80 2.09 -6.39 -3.88
C TRP A 80 3.02 -5.19 -3.96
N GLU A 81 2.51 -4.01 -3.63
CA GLU A 81 3.33 -2.79 -3.69
C GLU A 81 3.33 -2.02 -2.37
N TRP A 82 4.53 -1.80 -1.83
CA TRP A 82 4.73 -0.99 -0.63
C TRP A 82 4.19 0.43 -0.79
N CYS A 83 3.46 0.88 0.24
CA CYS A 83 3.10 2.26 0.47
C CYS A 83 3.83 2.79 1.71
N TRP A 84 3.94 4.11 1.83
CA TRP A 84 4.59 4.71 3.00
C TRP A 84 3.79 4.52 4.29
N ASP A 85 2.47 4.44 4.21
CA ASP A 85 1.56 4.38 5.36
C ASP A 85 1.80 3.17 6.26
N HIS A 86 1.62 3.35 7.57
CA HIS A 86 1.60 2.24 8.52
C HIS A 86 0.31 1.43 8.39
N LEU A 87 0.37 0.14 8.70
CA LEU A 87 -0.81 -0.74 8.79
C LEU A 87 -1.23 -0.86 10.25
N ASP A 88 -2.39 -0.29 10.60
CA ASP A 88 -3.02 -0.41 11.93
C ASP A 88 -1.98 -0.39 13.08
N PRO A 89 -1.31 0.76 13.34
CA PRO A 89 -0.16 0.83 14.25
C PRO A 89 -0.43 0.31 15.66
N ALA A 90 -1.66 0.51 16.16
CA ALA A 90 -2.11 0.01 17.46
C ALA A 90 -2.03 -1.52 17.57
N ARG A 91 -2.01 -2.24 16.44
CA ARG A 91 -1.92 -3.70 16.38
C ARG A 91 -0.56 -4.20 15.90
N TYR A 92 -0.01 -3.58 14.86
CA TYR A 92 1.17 -4.09 14.17
C TYR A 92 2.44 -3.25 14.38
N GLY A 93 2.35 -2.13 15.10
CA GLY A 93 3.47 -1.24 15.35
C GLY A 93 3.92 -0.51 14.08
N ASP A 94 5.15 -0.78 13.65
CA ASP A 94 5.83 -0.12 12.53
C ASP A 94 5.60 -0.80 11.17
N TYR A 95 4.69 -1.79 11.11
CA TYR A 95 4.35 -2.45 9.85
C TYR A 95 3.83 -1.42 8.84
N ARG A 96 4.26 -1.54 7.59
CA ARG A 96 3.77 -0.69 6.50
C ARG A 96 2.81 -1.43 5.59
N VAL A 97 1.95 -0.68 4.93
CA VAL A 97 0.93 -1.20 4.02
C VAL A 97 1.56 -1.62 2.70
N PHE A 98 1.04 -2.71 2.13
CA PHE A 98 1.13 -3.00 0.70
C PHE A 98 -0.25 -3.22 0.09
N ARG A 99 -0.34 -2.89 -1.20
CA ARG A 99 -1.59 -2.80 -1.97
C ARG A 99 -1.56 -3.65 -3.24
N GLY A 100 -2.73 -3.89 -3.83
CA GLY A 100 -2.89 -4.47 -5.18
C GLY A 100 -3.10 -5.98 -5.23
N GLY A 101 -2.35 -6.76 -4.47
CA GLY A 101 -2.35 -8.22 -4.57
C GLY A 101 -1.19 -8.76 -5.41
N GLY A 102 -0.73 -9.98 -5.11
CA GLY A 102 0.32 -10.65 -5.88
C GLY A 102 -0.21 -11.68 -6.88
N PHE A 103 0.68 -12.18 -7.75
CA PHE A 103 0.36 -13.26 -8.69
C PHE A 103 -0.09 -14.56 -7.99
N ALA A 104 0.28 -14.77 -6.72
CA ALA A 104 -0.10 -15.96 -5.95
C ALA A 104 -1.43 -15.79 -5.18
N ASP A 105 -2.03 -14.59 -5.19
CA ASP A 105 -3.28 -14.34 -4.47
C ASP A 105 -4.51 -14.78 -5.27
N LYS A 106 -5.51 -15.25 -4.53
CA LYS A 106 -6.82 -15.59 -5.10
C LYS A 106 -7.44 -14.35 -5.73
N HIS A 107 -8.07 -14.52 -6.89
CA HIS A 107 -8.64 -13.44 -7.69
C HIS A 107 -9.60 -12.52 -6.92
N TRP A 108 -10.35 -13.05 -5.95
CA TRP A 108 -11.22 -12.22 -5.11
C TRP A 108 -10.46 -11.27 -4.19
N SER A 109 -9.21 -11.56 -3.82
CA SER A 109 -8.37 -10.72 -2.96
C SER A 109 -7.67 -9.60 -3.73
N VAL A 110 -7.47 -9.77 -5.04
CA VAL A 110 -6.80 -8.79 -5.92
C VAL A 110 -7.80 -7.69 -6.25
N ARG A 111 -7.82 -6.59 -5.51
CA ARG A 111 -8.80 -5.48 -5.65
C ARG A 111 -8.17 -4.15 -5.27
N ALA A 112 -8.71 -3.07 -5.82
CA ALA A 112 -8.23 -1.71 -5.61
C ALA A 112 -8.22 -1.28 -4.14
N SER A 113 -9.11 -1.83 -3.30
CA SER A 113 -9.25 -1.51 -1.87
C SER A 113 -8.48 -2.46 -0.93
N THR A 114 -7.85 -3.51 -1.45
CA THR A 114 -7.20 -4.52 -0.61
C THR A 114 -5.91 -3.97 -0.01
N ARG A 115 -5.77 -4.08 1.32
CA ARG A 115 -4.55 -3.80 2.09
C ARG A 115 -4.04 -5.05 2.83
N ARG A 116 -2.73 -5.25 2.79
CA ARG A 116 -1.95 -6.10 3.70
C ARG A 116 -0.78 -5.28 4.23
N GLY A 117 0.07 -5.86 5.07
CA GLY A 117 1.23 -5.16 5.59
C GLY A 117 2.21 -6.09 6.28
N GLY A 118 3.40 -5.56 6.52
CA GLY A 118 4.56 -6.31 6.97
C GLY A 118 5.60 -5.41 7.60
N ALA A 119 6.50 -6.01 8.38
CA ALA A 119 7.61 -5.29 9.00
C ALA A 119 8.49 -4.63 7.92
N PRO A 120 9.07 -3.43 8.16
CA PRO A 120 9.87 -2.72 7.15
C PRO A 120 11.06 -3.51 6.58
N GLY A 121 11.63 -4.44 7.35
CA GLY A 121 12.73 -5.31 6.91
C GLY A 121 12.28 -6.60 6.19
N MET A 122 10.98 -6.80 6.01
CA MET A 122 10.44 -8.00 5.35
C MET A 122 10.73 -7.95 3.84
N CYS A 123 11.14 -9.08 3.30
CA CYS A 123 11.34 -9.29 1.88
C CYS A 123 10.59 -10.56 1.44
N HIS A 124 9.69 -10.42 0.48
CA HIS A 124 8.94 -11.51 -0.12
C HIS A 124 9.03 -11.41 -1.65
N PRO A 125 9.09 -12.55 -2.37
CA PRO A 125 9.30 -12.54 -3.82
C PRO A 125 8.15 -11.91 -4.62
N ASP A 126 6.97 -11.76 -4.02
CA ASP A 126 5.80 -11.14 -4.61
C ASP A 126 5.49 -9.75 -4.03
N VAL A 127 6.46 -9.10 -3.37
CA VAL A 127 6.32 -7.73 -2.83
C VAL A 127 7.36 -6.81 -3.46
N GLY A 128 6.89 -5.88 -4.28
CA GLY A 128 7.67 -4.82 -4.90
C GLY A 128 7.21 -3.42 -4.46
N PHE A 129 7.44 -2.43 -5.30
CA PHE A 129 7.00 -1.05 -5.08
C PHE A 129 6.91 -0.29 -6.40
N ARG A 130 6.18 0.82 -6.37
CA ARG A 130 6.25 1.86 -7.40
C ARG A 130 6.66 3.19 -6.79
N LEU A 131 7.13 4.11 -7.63
CA LEU A 131 7.53 5.45 -7.19
C LEU A 131 6.43 6.47 -7.50
N ALA A 132 6.16 7.32 -6.52
CA ALA A 132 5.53 8.60 -6.69
C ALA A 132 6.59 9.72 -6.69
N ARG A 133 6.21 10.92 -7.11
CA ARG A 133 7.06 12.10 -7.07
C ARG A 133 6.26 13.32 -6.65
N GLY A 134 6.88 14.19 -5.85
CA GLY A 134 6.28 15.43 -5.39
C GLY A 134 6.16 15.47 -3.87
N GLY A 135 5.92 16.68 -3.35
CA GLY A 135 5.76 16.93 -1.92
C GLY A 135 4.34 17.37 -1.58
N PHE A 136 4.08 17.45 -0.28
CA PHE A 136 2.83 17.90 0.31
C PHE A 136 3.01 19.29 0.92
N LYS A 137 1.93 20.08 0.92
CA LYS A 137 1.93 21.40 1.57
C LYS A 137 2.10 21.31 3.09
N THR A 138 1.57 20.23 3.69
CA THR A 138 1.66 19.96 5.13
C THR A 138 1.96 18.47 5.36
N PRO A 139 2.62 18.10 6.47
CA PRO A 139 2.84 16.70 6.82
C PRO A 139 1.54 15.88 6.92
N ASP A 140 0.46 16.46 7.45
CA ASP A 140 -0.83 15.75 7.59
C ASP A 140 -1.46 15.40 6.25
N ALA A 141 -1.25 16.20 5.21
CA ALA A 141 -1.73 15.90 3.86
C ALA A 141 -1.06 14.64 3.27
N ALA A 142 0.10 14.26 3.80
CA ALA A 142 0.89 13.12 3.35
C ALA A 142 0.43 11.76 3.90
N GLN A 143 -0.57 11.74 4.79
CA GLN A 143 -1.01 10.52 5.49
C GLN A 143 -2.45 10.07 5.12
N GLY A 144 -3.14 10.84 4.26
CA GLY A 144 -4.37 10.40 3.60
C GLY A 144 -5.56 10.01 4.51
N TRP A 145 -6.45 9.16 3.98
CA TRP A 145 -7.62 8.63 4.69
C TRP A 145 -7.26 7.43 5.58
N SER A 146 -6.28 6.63 5.17
CA SER A 146 -5.73 5.45 5.85
C SER A 146 -5.32 5.76 7.28
N ALA A 147 -4.50 6.79 7.48
CA ALA A 147 -4.03 7.16 8.81
C ALA A 147 -5.17 7.64 9.73
N ARG A 148 -6.24 8.23 9.17
CA ARG A 148 -7.42 8.62 9.95
C ARG A 148 -8.16 7.38 10.43
N GLU A 149 -8.46 6.45 9.53
CA GLU A 149 -9.14 5.21 9.90
C GLU A 149 -8.33 4.38 10.91
N ASP A 150 -7.01 4.30 10.73
CA ASP A 150 -6.14 3.55 11.64
C ASP A 150 -6.11 4.19 13.05
N ARG A 151 -6.15 5.52 13.14
CA ARG A 151 -6.31 6.23 14.43
C ARG A 151 -7.67 5.98 15.05
N ASP A 152 -8.74 6.05 14.26
CA ASP A 152 -10.10 5.80 14.74
C ASP A 152 -10.21 4.36 15.28
N ARG A 153 -9.67 3.38 14.56
CA ARG A 153 -9.54 1.98 15.02
C ARG A 153 -8.75 1.88 16.33
N GLY A 154 -7.61 2.56 16.43
CA GLY A 154 -6.76 2.57 17.63
C GLY A 154 -7.40 3.25 18.86
N SER A 155 -8.38 4.13 18.65
CA SER A 155 -9.06 4.89 19.70
C SER A 155 -10.24 4.14 20.35
N MET A 156 -10.63 2.98 19.82
CA MET A 156 -11.73 2.18 20.37
C MET A 156 -11.42 1.79 21.83
N SER A 157 -12.31 2.20 22.74
CA SER A 157 -12.27 1.81 24.16
C SER A 157 -13.46 0.91 24.49
N GLY A 158 -13.25 -0.09 25.37
CA GLY A 158 -14.29 -1.05 25.74
C GLY A 158 -14.07 -2.45 25.15
N MET A 159 -15.16 -3.17 24.86
CA MET A 159 -15.09 -4.52 24.30
C MET A 159 -14.48 -4.49 22.90
N LEU A 160 -13.31 -5.09 22.77
CA LEU A 160 -12.60 -5.16 21.50
C LEU A 160 -13.28 -6.18 20.55
N PRO A 161 -13.21 -5.97 19.23
CA PRO A 161 -13.65 -6.98 18.27
C PRO A 161 -12.93 -8.32 18.49
N SER A 162 -13.62 -9.44 18.20
CA SER A 162 -13.03 -10.78 18.31
C SER A 162 -11.72 -10.89 17.51
N GLY A 163 -10.66 -11.38 18.16
CA GLY A 163 -9.33 -11.53 17.54
C GLY A 163 -8.48 -10.25 17.50
N TRP A 164 -8.93 -9.18 18.18
CA TRP A 164 -8.20 -7.92 18.28
C TRP A 164 -7.42 -7.87 19.60
N THR A 165 -6.09 -7.89 19.51
CA THR A 165 -5.17 -7.71 20.63
C THR A 165 -4.28 -6.50 20.31
N PRO A 166 -4.54 -5.33 20.92
CA PRO A 166 -3.68 -4.16 20.77
C PRO A 166 -2.29 -4.47 21.32
N ARG A 167 -1.26 -3.88 20.73
CA ARG A 167 0.04 -3.77 21.41
C ARG A 167 -0.11 -2.75 22.52
N ASP A 168 0.41 -3.06 23.70
CA ASP A 168 0.49 -2.09 24.79
C ASP A 168 1.30 -0.89 24.30
N HIS A 169 0.68 0.29 24.29
CA HIS A 169 1.41 1.53 24.09
C HIS A 169 2.17 1.83 25.38
N PRO A 170 3.47 2.15 25.33
CA PRO A 170 4.25 2.50 26.51
C PRO A 170 3.79 3.79 27.21
N ASP A 171 2.85 4.54 26.62
CA ASP A 171 2.29 5.79 27.17
C ASP A 171 0.87 5.63 27.76
N ARG A 172 0.55 4.46 28.34
CA ARG A 172 -0.58 4.30 29.27
C ARG A 172 -0.10 4.11 30.70
#